data_AF-A0A925B0T3-F1
#
_entry.id   AF-A0A925B0T3-F1
#
_cell.length_a   1.000
_cell.length_b   1.000
_cell.length_c   1.000
_cell.angle_alpha   90.00
_cell.angle_beta   90.00
_cell.angle_gamma   90.00
#
_symmetry.space_group_name_H-M   'P 1'
#
loop_
_entity.id
_entity.type
_entity.pdbx_description
1 polymer ?
#
loop_
_entity_poly.entity_id
_entity_poly.type
_entity_poly.pdbx_seq_one_letter_code
_entity_poly.pdbx_strand_id
1 'polypeptide(L)' 'ILAGLAEFYEPEALIGRKVVVVANLKPRMMRGLESQGMICAASLENETPALASFLESVSIGARLK' A
#
# COMPACT_ATOMS: atom_id res chain seq x y z
N ILE A 1 7.63 2.43 -3.11
CA ILE A 1 7.04 1.15 -2.64
C ILE A 1 6.36 0.52 -3.85
N LEU A 2 6.56 -0.78 -4.08
CA LEU A 2 5.93 -1.52 -5.17
C LEU A 2 4.90 -2.48 -4.58
N ALA A 3 3.73 -2.60 -5.22
CA ALA A 3 2.67 -3.52 -4.82
C ALA A 3 2.00 -4.14 -6.04
N GLY A 4 1.59 -5.40 -5.92
CA GLY A 4 0.87 -6.14 -6.97
C GLY A 4 -0.61 -5.77 -7.01
N LEU A 5 -0.91 -4.50 -7.31
CA LEU A 5 -2.29 -3.97 -7.33
C LEU A 5 -2.82 -3.75 -8.75
N ALA A 6 -1.99 -3.97 -9.77
CA ALA A 6 -2.29 -3.64 -11.16
C ALA A 6 -3.53 -4.37 -11.73
N GLU A 7 -3.87 -5.53 -11.19
CA GLU A 7 -5.05 -6.30 -11.61
C GLU A 7 -6.35 -5.82 -10.94
N PHE A 8 -6.25 -4.98 -9.91
CA PHE A 8 -7.38 -4.60 -9.05
C PHE A 8 -7.66 -3.10 -9.00
N TYR A 9 -6.67 -2.26 -9.30
CA TYR A 9 -6.78 -0.81 -9.23
C TYR A 9 -6.16 -0.15 -10.45
N GLU A 10 -6.93 0.74 -11.06
CA GLU A 10 -6.41 1.69 -12.03
C GLU A 10 -5.48 2.71 -11.34
N PRO A 11 -4.39 3.14 -12.00
CA PRO A 11 -3.44 4.10 -11.43
C PRO A 11 -4.10 5.39 -10.92
N GLU A 12 -5.12 5.89 -11.62
CA GLU A 12 -5.82 7.13 -11.30
C GLU A 12 -6.60 7.03 -9.99
N ALA A 13 -7.10 5.84 -9.65
CA ALA A 13 -7.84 5.59 -8.41
C ALA A 13 -6.93 5.58 -7.16
N LEU A 14 -5.62 5.52 -7.35
CA LEU A 14 -4.63 5.52 -6.27
C LEU A 14 -4.09 6.93 -5.98
N ILE A 15 -4.24 7.87 -6.91
CA ILE A 15 -3.76 9.24 -6.73
C ILE A 15 -4.52 9.94 -5.60
N GLY A 16 -3.77 10.50 -4.64
CA GLY A 16 -4.34 11.20 -3.48
C GLY A 16 -4.88 10.28 -2.37
N ARG A 17 -4.87 8.96 -2.56
CA ARG A 17 -5.34 8.00 -1.57
C ARG A 17 -4.32 7.83 -0.44
N LYS A 18 -4.76 7.99 0.81
CA LYS A 18 -3.95 7.69 2.00
C LYS A 18 -3.97 6.19 2.27
N VAL A 19 -2.80 5.58 2.41
CA VAL A 19 -2.64 4.15 2.67
C VAL A 19 -1.71 3.91 3.85
N VAL A 20 -1.86 2.76 4.48
CA VAL A 20 -0.95 2.27 5.53
C VAL A 20 0.24 1.57 4.88
N VAL A 21 1.45 1.88 5.35
CA VAL A 21 2.68 1.27 4.86
C VAL A 21 3.58 0.82 6.00
N VAL A 22 4.30 -0.28 5.79
CA VAL A 22 5.43 -0.70 6.62
C VAL A 22 6.70 -0.15 6.00
N ALA A 23 7.32 0.81 6.68
CA ALA A 23 8.47 1.57 6.18
C ALA A 23 9.84 1.09 6.70
N ASN A 24 9.88 0.15 7.65
CA ASN A 24 11.12 -0.36 8.27
C ASN A 24 11.61 -1.69 7.68
N LEU A 25 11.04 -2.14 6.56
CA LEU A 25 11.49 -3.37 5.90
C LEU A 25 12.79 -3.11 5.15
N LYS A 26 13.65 -4.13 5.08
CA LYS A 26 14.81 -4.10 4.19
C LYS A 26 14.33 -3.94 2.75
N PRO A 27 14.97 -3.06 1.94
CA PRO A 27 14.63 -2.93 0.53
C PRO A 27 14.70 -4.28 -0.19
N ARG A 28 13.76 -4.52 -1.10
CA ARG A 28 13.69 -5.76 -1.88
C ARG A 28 13.47 -5.45 -3.36
N MET A 29 14.20 -6.14 -4.22
CA MET A 29 14.00 -6.08 -5.66
C MET A 29 12.70 -6.79 -6.07
N MET A 30 11.87 -6.11 -6.86
CA MET A 30 10.65 -6.64 -7.46
C MET A 30 10.57 -6.15 -8.91
N ARG A 31 10.48 -7.07 -9.88
CA ARG A 31 10.39 -6.76 -11.32
C ARG A 31 11.47 -5.76 -11.80
N GLY A 32 12.69 -5.87 -11.28
CA GLY A 32 13.82 -4.99 -11.66
C GLY A 32 13.84 -3.62 -10.97
N LEU A 33 12.84 -3.30 -10.14
CA LEU A 33 12.77 -2.06 -9.36
C LEU A 33 12.93 -2.36 -7.86
N GLU A 34 13.45 -1.40 -7.10
CA GLU A 34 13.62 -1.53 -5.66
C GLU A 34 12.34 -1.09 -4.92
N SER A 35 11.77 -1.98 -4.09
CA SER A 35 10.71 -1.64 -3.16
C SER A 35 11.28 -1.34 -1.77
N GLN A 36 11.02 -0.14 -1.27
CA GLN A 36 11.47 0.34 0.05
C GLN A 36 10.44 0.14 1.17
N GLY A 37 9.49 -0.78 0.99
CA GLY A 37 8.46 -1.02 1.99
C GLY A 37 7.34 -1.90 1.46
N MET A 38 6.24 -1.94 2.22
CA MET A 38 5.05 -2.72 1.90
C MET A 38 3.81 -1.88 2.14
N ILE A 39 2.86 -1.90 1.19
CA ILE A 39 1.51 -1.37 1.41
C ILE A 39 0.70 -2.44 2.12
N CYS A 40 -0.04 -2.05 3.16
CA CYS A 40 -0.93 -2.96 3.88
C CYS A 40 -2.29 -3.03 3.17
N ALA A 41 -2.75 -4.25 2.93
CA ALA A 41 -4.07 -4.53 2.39
C ALA A 41 -4.64 -5.78 3.07
N ALA A 42 -5.96 -5.85 3.20
CA ALA A 42 -6.67 -7.07 3.56
C ALA A 42 -7.01 -7.85 2.30
N SER A 43 -6.85 -9.18 2.32
CA SER A 43 -7.35 -10.05 1.25
C SER A 43 -8.83 -10.33 1.50
N LEU A 44 -9.69 -9.90 0.56
CA LEU A 44 -11.12 -10.24 0.58
C LEU A 44 -11.34 -11.67 0.02
N GLU A 45 -12.59 -12.15 0.07
CA GLU A 45 -12.97 -13.53 -0.31
C GLU A 45 -12.49 -13.95 -1.72
N ASN A 46 -12.31 -13.00 -2.64
CA ASN A 46 -11.81 -13.23 -4.01
C ASN A 46 -10.35 -12.82 -4.22
N GLU A 47 -9.54 -12.86 -3.16
CA GLU A 47 -8.14 -12.37 -3.14
C GLU A 47 -7.98 -10.89 -3.53
N THR A 48 -9.10 -10.17 -3.63
CA THR A 48 -9.10 -8.74 -3.97
C THR A 48 -8.48 -7.96 -2.80
N PRO A 49 -7.41 -7.19 -3.03
CA PRO A 49 -6.75 -6.43 -1.98
C PRO A 49 -7.57 -5.19 -1.61
N ALA A 50 -8.06 -5.12 -0.38
CA ALA A 50 -8.63 -3.91 0.20
C ALA A 50 -7.55 -3.09 0.91
N LEU A 51 -7.18 -1.94 0.36
CA LEU A 51 -6.12 -1.09 0.92
C LEU A 51 -6.48 -0.58 2.32
N ALA A 52 -5.58 -0.82 3.28
CA ALA A 52 -5.75 -0.32 4.64
C ALA A 52 -5.61 1.20 4.68
N SER A 53 -6.55 1.85 5.35
CA SER A 53 -6.59 3.30 5.56
C SER A 53 -7.29 3.61 6.89
N PHE A 54 -7.41 4.90 7.22
CA PHE A 54 -8.05 5.37 8.44
C PHE A 54 -9.40 6.01 8.14
N LEU A 55 -10.32 5.92 9.11
CA LEU A 55 -11.61 6.61 9.04
C LEU A 55 -11.43 8.11 9.24
N GLU A 56 -10.50 8.51 10.12
CA GLU A 56 -10.13 9.90 10.36
C GLU A 56 -9.15 10.43 9.31
N SER A 57 -9.15 11.74 9.11
CA SER A 57 -8.09 12.39 8.33
C SER A 57 -6.80 12.42 9.13
N VAL A 58 -5.87 11.54 8.78
CA VAL A 58 -4.55 11.46 9.43
C VAL A 58 -3.50 12.21 8.59
N SER A 59 -2.55 12.89 9.24
CA SER A 59 -1.41 13.51 8.57
C SER A 59 -0.50 12.46 7.93
N ILE A 60 0.06 12.76 6.77
CA ILE A 60 1.01 11.87 6.09
C ILE A 60 2.22 11.63 7.02
N GLY A 61 2.63 10.36 7.16
CA GLY A 61 3.75 9.97 8.01
C GLY A 61 3.42 9.77 9.49
N ALA A 62 2.14 9.84 9.88
CA ALA A 62 1.74 9.46 11.24
C ALA A 62 2.16 8.02 11.57
N ARG A 63 2.73 7.82 12.76
CA ARG A 63 3.16 6.50 13.22
C ARG A 63 1.95 5.69 13.67
N LEU A 64 1.83 4.49 13.12
CA LEU A 64 0.95 3.44 13.64
C LEU A 64 1.49 3.01 15.02
N LYS A 65 0.59 2.79 15.97
CA LYS A 65 0.88 2.30 17.30
C LYS A 65 0.16 0.98 17.54
#